data_AF-A0A0W7W4R2-F1
#
_entry.id   AF-A0A0W7W4R2-F1
#
_cell.length_a   1.000
_cell.length_b   1.000
_cell.length_c   1.000
_cell.angle_alpha   90.00
_cell.angle_beta   90.00
_cell.angle_gamma   90.00
#
_symmetry.space_group_name_H-M   'P 1'
#
loop_
_entity.id
_entity.type
_entity.pdbx_description
1 polymer ?
#
loop_
_entity_poly.entity_id
_entity_poly.type
_entity_poly.pdbx_seq_one_letter_code
_entity_poly.pdbx_strand_id
1 'polypeptide(L)'
;METNEEHATHAIDHTSRGFGIYGDFTDLYGEKFTIQESSLATEPCVWIGAGDNRGHLTVEMATHVRDQLTGWLQDVGAATPGRGREQR
;
A
#
# COMPACT_ATOMS: atom_id res chain seq x y z
N MET A 1 -7.19 -16.23 -26.03
CA MET A 1 -8.02 -15.80 -24.88
C MET A 1 -7.17 -14.84 -24.09
N GLU A 2 -7.18 -13.58 -24.48
CA GLU A 2 -6.52 -12.52 -23.71
C GLU A 2 -7.43 -12.22 -22.52
N THR A 3 -6.97 -12.57 -21.32
CA THR A 3 -7.65 -12.21 -20.07
C THR A 3 -7.50 -10.72 -19.91
N ASN A 4 -8.59 -9.99 -20.18
CA ASN A 4 -8.68 -8.57 -19.88
C ASN A 4 -8.78 -8.46 -18.34
N GLU A 5 -7.63 -8.36 -17.67
CA GLU A 5 -7.57 -8.05 -16.25
C GLU A 5 -8.17 -6.65 -16.07
N GLU A 6 -9.42 -6.61 -15.61
CA GLU A 6 -10.08 -5.40 -15.18
C GLU A 6 -9.29 -4.82 -14.00
N HIS A 7 -8.32 -3.94 -14.29
CA HIS A 7 -7.73 -3.08 -13.27
C HIS A 7 -8.87 -2.28 -12.64
N ALA A 8 -9.21 -2.63 -11.39
CA ALA A 8 -10.19 -1.90 -10.61
C ALA A 8 -9.78 -0.43 -10.56
N THR A 9 -10.54 0.43 -11.24
CA THR A 9 -10.39 1.88 -11.18
C THR A 9 -10.80 2.33 -9.79
N HIS A 10 -9.89 2.27 -8.83
CA HIS A 10 -10.06 2.93 -7.54
C HIS A 10 -10.17 4.43 -7.82
N ALA A 11 -11.25 5.09 -7.37
CA ALA A 11 -11.34 6.53 -7.44
C ALA A 11 -10.16 7.11 -6.64
N ILE A 12 -9.23 7.75 -7.34
CA ILE A 12 -8.04 8.35 -6.73
C ILE A 12 -8.48 9.67 -6.13
N ASP A 13 -8.43 9.78 -4.80
CA ASP A 13 -8.56 11.06 -4.12
C ASP A 13 -7.33 11.92 -4.42
N HIS A 14 -7.46 13.25 -4.33
CA HIS A 14 -6.34 14.14 -4.61
C HIS A 14 -6.13 15.10 -3.45
N THR A 15 -4.86 15.43 -3.20
CA THR A 15 -4.52 16.55 -2.32
C THR A 15 -5.02 17.86 -2.94
N SER A 16 -5.11 18.93 -2.13
CA SER A 16 -5.47 20.28 -2.62
C SER A 16 -4.52 20.81 -3.70
N ARG A 17 -3.31 20.26 -3.80
CA ARG A 17 -2.30 20.59 -4.81
C ARG A 17 -2.37 19.68 -6.05
N GLY A 18 -3.31 18.74 -6.10
CA GLY A 18 -3.55 17.86 -7.26
C GLY A 18 -2.72 16.58 -7.30
N PHE A 19 -2.02 16.21 -6.23
CA PHE A 19 -1.30 14.93 -6.13
C PHE A 19 -2.25 13.79 -5.74
N GLY A 20 -2.17 12.66 -6.43
CA GLY A 20 -3.02 11.50 -6.18
C GLY A 20 -2.76 10.85 -4.82
N ILE A 21 -3.84 10.39 -4.19
CA ILE A 21 -3.87 9.60 -2.95
C ILE A 21 -4.44 8.24 -3.32
N TYR A 22 -3.57 7.22 -3.27
CA TYR A 22 -3.89 5.84 -3.63
C TYR A 22 -4.33 5.00 -2.43
N GLY A 23 -4.06 5.48 -1.21
CA GLY A 23 -4.48 4.85 0.01
C GLY A 23 -4.60 5.87 1.13
N ASP A 24 -5.70 5.81 1.87
CA ASP A 24 -5.97 6.61 3.06
C ASP A 24 -6.73 5.72 4.05
N PHE A 25 -6.05 5.34 5.14
CA PHE A 25 -6.64 4.51 6.20
C PHE A 25 -6.03 4.84 7.56
N THR A 26 -6.68 4.36 8.61
CA THR A 26 -6.16 4.44 9.98
C THR A 26 -5.48 3.12 10.34
N ASP A 27 -4.27 3.18 10.84
CA ASP A 27 -3.53 1.98 11.25
C ASP A 27 -4.02 1.41 12.60
N LEU A 28 -3.38 0.34 13.06
CA LEU A 28 -3.72 -0.31 14.34
C LEU A 28 -3.46 0.55 15.57
N TYR A 29 -2.73 1.65 15.43
CA TYR A 29 -2.38 2.58 16.51
C TYR A 29 -3.20 3.87 16.43
N GLY A 30 -4.15 3.98 15.49
CA GLY A 30 -4.99 5.16 15.33
C GLY A 30 -4.33 6.28 14.50
N GLU A 31 -3.16 6.03 13.90
CA GLU A 31 -2.49 7.03 13.07
C GLU A 31 -2.99 6.99 11.63
N LYS A 32 -3.10 8.18 11.02
CA LYS A 32 -3.50 8.31 9.61
C LYS A 32 -2.35 7.87 8.70
N PHE A 33 -2.53 6.76 8.01
CA PHE A 33 -1.58 6.19 7.06
C PHE A 33 -2.01 6.50 5.62
N THR A 34 -1.10 7.00 4.80
CA THR A 34 -1.39 7.38 3.41
C THR A 34 -0.36 6.90 2.41
N ILE A 35 -0.82 6.63 1.18
CA ILE A 35 0.00 6.40 -0.01
C ILE A 35 -0.34 7.53 -0.99
N GLN A 36 0.61 8.44 -1.21
CA GLN A 36 0.37 9.68 -1.95
C GLN A 36 1.50 9.94 -2.96
N GLU A 37 1.18 10.47 -4.13
CA GLU A 37 2.21 10.95 -5.06
C GLU A 37 3.09 12.03 -4.43
N SER A 38 4.37 12.00 -4.80
CA SER A 38 5.33 12.97 -4.34
C SER A 38 5.17 14.31 -5.05
N SER A 39 5.03 15.36 -4.25
CA SER A 39 5.03 16.74 -4.73
C SER A 39 6.41 17.34 -4.98
N LEU A 40 7.47 16.58 -4.71
CA LEU A 40 8.85 17.08 -4.59
C LEU A 40 9.85 16.34 -5.47
N ALA A 41 9.42 15.32 -6.21
CA ALA A 41 10.32 14.49 -7.00
C ALA A 41 10.40 14.97 -8.44
N THR A 42 11.60 14.85 -9.03
CA THR A 42 11.84 15.07 -10.46
C THR A 42 11.47 13.85 -11.31
N GLU A 43 11.11 12.75 -10.66
CA GLU A 43 10.70 11.48 -11.24
C GLU A 43 9.47 10.93 -10.49
N PRO A 44 8.75 9.93 -11.03
CA PRO A 44 7.61 9.34 -10.34
C PRO A 44 8.02 8.71 -9.00
N CYS A 45 7.52 9.29 -7.90
CA CYS A 45 7.76 8.81 -6.53
C CYS A 45 6.48 8.88 -5.70
N VAL A 46 6.44 8.12 -4.61
CA VAL A 46 5.36 8.12 -3.63
C VAL A 46 5.87 8.34 -2.22
N TRP A 47 5.04 8.99 -1.40
CA TRP A 47 5.17 9.01 0.05
C TRP A 47 4.24 7.96 0.64
N ILE A 48 4.78 7.04 1.43
CA ILE A 48 4.04 5.99 2.13
C ILE A 48 4.35 6.03 3.63
N GLY A 49 3.31 6.06 4.47
CA GLY A 49 3.49 6.07 5.93
C GLY A 49 2.45 6.91 6.66
N ALA A 50 2.69 7.14 7.95
CA ALA A 50 1.83 7.93 8.82
C ALA A 50 2.54 9.19 9.33
N GLY A 51 1.82 10.32 9.33
CA GLY A 51 2.35 11.61 9.82
C GLY A 51 3.68 12.00 9.17
N ASP A 52 4.67 12.29 10.01
CA ASP A 52 6.06 12.60 9.59
C ASP A 52 6.92 11.32 9.38
N ASN A 53 6.42 10.15 9.79
CA ASN A 53 7.09 8.86 9.62
C ASN A 53 6.75 8.24 8.26
N ARG A 54 7.13 8.94 7.18
CA ARG A 54 6.85 8.52 5.80
C ARG A 54 8.13 8.23 5.03
N GLY A 55 8.13 7.12 4.30
CA GLY A 55 9.15 6.80 3.32
C GLY A 55 8.88 7.50 1.99
N HIS A 56 9.92 8.07 1.37
CA HIS A 56 9.88 8.57 0.00
C HIS A 56 10.48 7.52 -0.92
N LEU A 57 9.64 6.90 -1.75
CA LEU A 57 10.03 5.75 -2.54
C LEU A 57 9.93 6.06 -4.03
N THR A 58 10.95 5.63 -4.78
CA THR A 58 10.87 5.53 -6.23
C THR A 58 9.90 4.40 -6.63
N VAL A 59 9.55 4.33 -7.92
CA VAL A 59 8.72 3.23 -8.44
C VAL A 59 9.32 1.86 -8.16
N GLU A 60 10.65 1.70 -8.29
CA GLU A 60 11.34 0.44 -8.02
C GLU A 60 11.21 0.02 -6.55
N MET A 61 11.43 0.96 -5.62
CA MET A 61 11.31 0.69 -4.19
C MET A 61 9.85 0.37 -3.79
N ALA A 62 8.88 1.12 -4.32
CA ALA A 62 7.46 0.85 -4.09
C ALA A 62 7.05 -0.53 -4.63
N THR A 63 7.58 -0.92 -5.79
CA THR A 63 7.40 -2.25 -6.38
C THR A 63 7.94 -3.33 -5.46
N HIS A 64 9.16 -3.15 -4.94
CA HIS A 64 9.76 -4.08 -4.00
C HIS A 64 8.92 -4.24 -2.72
N VAL A 65 8.43 -3.13 -2.13
CA VAL A 65 7.54 -3.17 -0.96
C VAL A 65 6.25 -3.93 -1.27
N ARG A 66 5.61 -3.67 -2.41
CA ARG A 66 4.40 -4.39 -2.84
C ARG A 66 4.65 -5.90 -2.91
N ASP A 67 5.77 -6.32 -3.49
CA ASP A 67 6.10 -7.74 -3.67
C ASP A 67 6.32 -8.44 -2.32
N GLN A 68 7.02 -7.79 -1.39
CA GLN A 68 7.21 -8.32 -0.04
C GLN A 68 5.89 -8.40 0.75
N LEU A 69 5.03 -7.36 0.65
CA LEU A 69 3.70 -7.37 1.27
C LEU A 69 2.80 -8.47 0.68
N THR A 70 2.84 -8.66 -0.63
CA THR A 70 2.12 -9.73 -1.32
C THR A 70 2.57 -11.10 -0.83
N GLY A 71 3.88 -11.33 -0.74
CA GLY A 71 4.44 -12.57 -0.20
C GLY A 71 3.99 -12.85 1.23
N TRP A 72 4.06 -11.84 2.11
CA TRP A 72 3.60 -11.98 3.49
C TRP A 72 2.11 -12.28 3.60
N LEU A 73 1.26 -11.62 2.79
CA LEU A 73 -0.19 -11.90 2.76
C LEU A 73 -0.49 -13.32 2.29
N GLN A 74 0.27 -13.84 1.33
CA GLN A 74 0.16 -15.22 0.87
C GLN A 74 0.58 -16.21 1.96
N ASP A 75 1.68 -15.95 2.66
CA ASP A 75 2.14 -16.79 3.77
C ASP A 75 1.12 -16.83 4.92
N VAL A 76 0.58 -15.68 5.32
CA VAL A 76 -0.43 -15.58 6.38
C VAL A 76 -1.78 -16.16 5.93
N GLY A 77 -2.17 -15.92 4.69
CA GLY A 77 -3.39 -16.48 4.09
C GLY A 77 -3.33 -17.99 3.97
N ALA A 78 -2.18 -18.54 3.56
CA ALA A 78 -1.93 -19.99 3.52
C ALA A 78 -1.81 -20.60 4.94
N ALA A 79 -1.34 -19.83 5.93
CA ALA A 79 -1.25 -20.24 7.33
C ALA A 79 -2.60 -20.16 8.09
N THR A 80 -3.71 -19.90 7.42
CA THR A 80 -5.06 -19.99 8.01
C THR A 80 -5.82 -21.27 7.59
N PRO A 81 -5.41 -22.48 8.00
CA PRO A 81 -6.33 -23.60 8.12
C PRO A 81 -6.95 -23.57 9.53
N GLY A 82 -8.09 -22.89 9.69
CA GLY A 82 -8.94 -22.98 10.88
C GLY A 82 -8.41 -22.28 12.14
N ARG A 83 -9.32 -21.64 12.89
CA ARG A 83 -9.07 -21.29 14.29
C ARG A 83 -8.75 -22.57 15.05
N GLY A 84 -7.48 -22.76 15.40
CA GLY A 84 -7.01 -23.89 16.20
C GLY A 84 -5.56 -23.74 16.60
N ARG A 85 -5.20 -22.65 17.30
CA ARG A 85 -3.99 -22.69 18.13
C ARG A 85 -4.39 -23.28 19.48
N GLU A 86 -4.22 -24.60 19.58
CA GLU A 86 -4.25 -25.31 20.85
C GLU A 86 -3.08 -24.83 21.71
N GLN A 87 -3.41 -24.48 22.95
CA GLN A 87 -2.49 -23.95 23.95
C GLN A 87 -1.48 -25.03 24.35
N ARG A 88 -0.23 -24.62 24.55
CA ARG A 88 0.72 -25.34 25.39
C ARG A 88 1.28 -24.38 26.43
#